data_AF-A0A7I4CPD0-F1
#
_entry.id   AF-A0A7I4CPD0-F1
#
_cell.length_a   1.000
_cell.length_b   1.000
_cell.length_c   1.000
_cell.angle_alpha   90.00
_cell.angle_beta   90.00
_cell.angle_gamma   90.00
#
_symmetry.space_group_name_H-M   'P 1'
#
loop_
_entity.id
_entity.type
_entity.pdbx_description
1 polymer ?
#
loop_
_entity_poly.entity_id
_entity_poly.type
_entity_poly.pdbx_seq_one_letter_code
_entity_poly.pdbx_strand_id
1 'polypeptide(L)'
;MAGFIDVLRLGALDQAVASSAELYGRSRQHDLRCGSPRRQRVMVRAAAEGPDLSVTVNGLKFANPFVIGSGPPGTNYTVMKRAFEEGWGGVIAKTVSLDSSKVVNVTPRYARLKASGAPGTKPEVIGWQNIELISDRPFETMLAEMKQLKEEFPDRILIASIMEEYNRDAWEEIIERVEEAGVDAFEINFSCPHGMPERKMGMAMGQDCSVLEEVCGWINAKATIPVWAKMTPNITDITQPARTALRSGCEGVAAINTIMSVMGINLDTLRPEPCVEGYVLVLCCTAMAMSRQCVQNYKRSWTNMVSYLLKIFGGPLWGISLRMPI
;
A
#
# COMPACT_ATOMS: atom_id res chain seq x y z
N MET A 1 5.79 -9.96 0.40
CA MET A 1 5.53 -8.74 1.18
C MET A 1 4.68 -7.82 0.30
N ALA A 2 3.43 -8.21 0.07
CA ALA A 2 2.49 -7.49 -0.77
C ALA A 2 1.50 -6.80 0.16
N GLY A 3 1.48 -5.46 0.14
CA GLY A 3 0.45 -4.70 0.82
C GLY A 3 -0.81 -4.72 -0.05
N PHE A 4 -1.94 -5.13 0.50
CA PHE A 4 -3.22 -4.85 -0.14
C PHE A 4 -3.48 -3.35 0.00
N ILE A 5 -3.61 -2.67 -1.13
CA ILE A 5 -4.05 -1.27 -1.17
C ILE A 5 -5.54 -1.33 -1.50
N ASP A 6 -6.37 -1.23 -0.47
CA ASP A 6 -7.80 -1.02 -0.65
C ASP A 6 -8.03 0.44 -1.06
N VAL A 7 -8.00 0.73 -2.36
CA VAL A 7 -8.48 2.03 -2.87
C VAL A 7 -10.00 1.96 -2.98
N LEU A 8 -10.70 2.71 -2.12
CA LEU A 8 -12.15 2.63 -2.01
C LEU A 8 -12.86 3.53 -3.03
N ARG A 9 -13.63 2.94 -3.97
CA ARG A 9 -14.80 3.58 -4.60
C ARG A 9 -15.98 2.60 -4.78
N LEU A 10 -17.18 3.16 -4.71
CA LEU A 10 -18.53 2.63 -4.39
C LEU A 10 -19.14 1.40 -5.13
N GLY A 11 -18.45 0.64 -5.99
CA GLY A 11 -19.18 -0.28 -6.91
C GLY A 11 -18.74 -1.75 -7.02
N ALA A 12 -17.54 -2.14 -6.60
CA ALA A 12 -16.92 -3.38 -7.11
C ALA A 12 -17.00 -4.61 -6.18
N LEU A 13 -17.64 -4.52 -5.01
CA LEU A 13 -17.60 -5.58 -3.99
C LEU A 13 -18.80 -6.53 -3.95
N ASP A 14 -19.91 -6.21 -4.63
CA ASP A 14 -21.12 -7.03 -4.58
C ASP A 14 -21.13 -8.20 -5.57
N GLN A 15 -20.35 -8.15 -6.66
CA GLN A 15 -20.33 -9.23 -7.66
C GLN A 15 -19.40 -10.41 -7.29
N ALA A 16 -18.37 -10.18 -6.46
CA ALA A 16 -17.37 -11.21 -6.16
C ALA A 16 -17.82 -12.22 -5.08
N VAL A 17 -18.81 -11.87 -4.24
CA VAL A 17 -19.27 -12.74 -3.15
C VAL A 17 -20.31 -13.76 -3.64
N ALA A 18 -21.08 -13.42 -4.69
CA ALA A 18 -22.16 -14.26 -5.19
C ALA A 18 -21.69 -15.53 -5.94
N SER A 19 -20.53 -15.51 -6.61
CA SER A 19 -20.08 -16.65 -7.44
C SER A 19 -19.35 -17.75 -6.67
N SER A 20 -18.96 -17.50 -5.42
CA SER A 20 -18.17 -18.45 -4.61
C SER A 20 -19.00 -19.56 -3.95
N ALA A 21 -20.32 -19.41 -3.89
CA ALA A 21 -21.21 -20.34 -3.19
C ALA A 21 -21.59 -21.59 -4.02
N GLU A 22 -21.41 -21.58 -5.34
CA GLU A 22 -21.87 -22.67 -6.22
C GLU A 22 -20.82 -23.76 -6.52
N LEU A 23 -19.55 -23.56 -6.17
CA LEU A 23 -18.46 -24.46 -6.59
C LEU A 23 -18.01 -25.49 -5.53
N TYR A 24 -18.63 -25.52 -4.36
CA TYR A 24 -18.32 -26.50 -3.30
C TYR A 24 -19.21 -27.75 -3.39
N GLY A 25 -19.05 -28.53 -4.46
CA GLY A 25 -19.72 -29.81 -4.59
C GLY A 25 -19.15 -30.66 -5.72
N ARG A 26 -18.52 -31.79 -5.35
CA ARG A 26 -17.89 -32.84 -6.19
C ARG A 26 -16.41 -32.53 -6.52
N SER A 27 -15.43 -33.41 -6.38
CA SER A 27 -15.40 -34.88 -6.31
C SER A 27 -14.07 -35.38 -5.72
N ARG A 28 -14.10 -36.53 -5.05
CA ARG A 28 -12.93 -37.31 -4.59
C ARG A 28 -12.35 -38.22 -5.70
N GLN A 29 -11.10 -38.65 -5.48
CA GLN A 29 -10.41 -39.92 -5.83
C GLN A 29 -9.28 -39.92 -6.89
N HIS A 30 -8.10 -40.39 -6.40
CA HIS A 30 -6.96 -41.15 -7.01
C HIS A 30 -6.29 -40.61 -8.29
N ASP A 31 -4.97 -40.69 -8.53
CA ASP A 31 -4.02 -41.78 -8.24
C ASP A 31 -2.55 -41.28 -8.34
N LEU A 32 -1.62 -42.02 -7.71
CA LEU A 32 -0.18 -41.74 -7.64
C LEU A 32 0.58 -42.23 -8.89
N ARG A 33 1.54 -41.43 -9.40
CA ARG A 33 2.82 -41.92 -9.97
C ARG A 33 3.82 -40.79 -10.23
N CYS A 34 5.06 -41.02 -9.80
CA CYS A 34 6.21 -40.10 -9.88
C CYS A 34 6.99 -40.30 -11.20
N GLY A 35 7.33 -39.20 -11.88
CA GLY A 35 8.19 -39.16 -13.07
C GLY A 35 8.94 -37.82 -13.16
N SER A 36 10.18 -37.84 -13.64
CA SER A 36 11.20 -36.77 -13.54
C SER A 36 10.85 -35.45 -14.28
N PRO A 37 11.38 -34.29 -13.82
CA PRO A 37 10.97 -32.99 -14.37
C PRO A 37 11.74 -32.66 -15.66
N ARG A 38 11.12 -32.91 -16.82
CA ARG A 38 11.48 -32.21 -18.06
C ARG A 38 11.00 -30.77 -17.94
N ARG A 39 11.89 -29.79 -18.14
CA ARG A 39 11.53 -28.36 -18.31
C ARG A 39 10.63 -28.22 -19.54
N GLN A 40 9.32 -28.35 -19.37
CA GLN A 40 8.35 -27.88 -20.34
C GLN A 40 8.29 -26.36 -20.22
N ARG A 41 8.72 -25.65 -21.27
CA ARG A 41 8.24 -24.30 -21.53
C ARG A 41 6.72 -24.39 -21.60
N VAL A 42 6.03 -23.87 -20.60
CA VAL A 42 4.59 -23.67 -20.65
C VAL A 42 4.35 -22.60 -21.71
N MET A 43 4.07 -23.03 -22.93
CA MET A 43 3.38 -22.17 -23.88
C MET A 43 2.00 -21.94 -23.30
N VAL A 44 1.72 -20.71 -22.89
CA VAL A 44 0.37 -20.30 -22.48
C VAL A 44 -0.51 -20.41 -23.71
N ARG A 45 -1.18 -21.56 -23.87
CA ARG A 45 -2.31 -21.67 -24.79
C ARG A 45 -3.41 -20.79 -24.20
N ALA A 46 -3.82 -19.78 -24.97
CA ALA A 46 -4.96 -18.95 -24.67
C ALA A 46 -6.23 -19.81 -24.61
N ALA A 47 -6.77 -19.94 -23.41
CA ALA A 47 -8.20 -19.90 -23.11
C ALA A 47 -8.37 -19.98 -21.58
N ALA A 48 -9.02 -18.99 -20.96
CA ALA A 48 -9.77 -19.20 -19.72
C ALA A 48 -10.72 -18.04 -19.47
N GLU A 49 -12.03 -18.30 -19.64
CA GLU A 49 -13.13 -17.55 -19.04
C GLU A 49 -13.03 -17.61 -17.51
N GLY A 50 -12.11 -16.84 -16.93
CA GLY A 50 -12.08 -16.52 -15.51
C GLY A 50 -12.91 -15.26 -15.22
N PRO A 51 -13.18 -14.95 -13.94
CA PRO A 51 -13.77 -13.67 -13.59
C PRO A 51 -12.85 -12.53 -14.08
N ASP A 52 -13.44 -11.52 -14.71
CA ASP A 52 -12.72 -10.28 -15.04
C ASP A 52 -12.33 -9.60 -13.72
N LEU A 53 -11.03 -9.49 -13.48
CA LEU A 53 -10.47 -8.85 -12.30
C LEU A 53 -10.12 -7.37 -12.56
N SER A 54 -10.33 -6.85 -13.76
CA SER A 54 -9.98 -5.48 -14.08
C SER A 54 -10.77 -4.49 -13.21
N VAL A 55 -10.09 -3.42 -12.77
CA VAL A 55 -10.70 -2.38 -11.94
C VAL A 55 -10.30 -1.00 -12.45
N THR A 56 -11.22 -0.04 -12.36
CA THR A 56 -10.94 1.36 -12.64
C THR A 56 -11.06 2.19 -11.37
N VAL A 57 -9.98 2.87 -11.02
CA VAL A 57 -9.86 3.64 -9.78
C VAL A 57 -9.26 4.99 -10.15
N ASN A 58 -9.99 6.08 -9.86
CA ASN A 58 -9.51 7.45 -10.12
C ASN A 58 -9.08 7.69 -11.58
N GLY A 59 -9.74 7.02 -12.54
CA GLY A 59 -9.41 7.08 -13.96
C GLY A 59 -8.31 6.10 -14.41
N LEU A 60 -7.60 5.48 -13.47
CA LEU A 60 -6.56 4.48 -13.74
C LEU A 60 -7.19 3.11 -13.96
N LYS A 61 -6.85 2.48 -15.08
CA LYS A 61 -7.35 1.14 -15.43
C LYS A 61 -6.30 0.08 -15.08
N PHE A 62 -6.56 -0.68 -14.03
CA PHE A 62 -5.72 -1.80 -13.61
C PHE A 62 -6.18 -3.09 -14.27
N ALA A 63 -5.23 -3.92 -14.70
CA ALA A 63 -5.52 -5.27 -15.22
C ALA A 63 -6.09 -6.21 -14.14
N ASN A 64 -5.74 -5.96 -12.87
CA ASN A 64 -6.23 -6.64 -11.67
C ASN A 64 -5.99 -5.77 -10.43
N PRO A 65 -6.64 -5.99 -9.28
CA PRO A 65 -6.52 -5.11 -8.11
C PRO A 65 -5.25 -5.34 -7.29
N PHE A 66 -4.32 -6.20 -7.74
CA PHE A 66 -3.13 -6.55 -6.95
C PHE A 66 -2.00 -5.57 -7.25
N VAL A 67 -1.65 -4.76 -6.25
CA VAL A 67 -0.62 -3.72 -6.36
C VAL A 67 0.51 -4.02 -5.38
N ILE A 68 1.76 -3.91 -5.84
CA ILE A 68 2.92 -3.95 -4.96
C ILE A 68 2.96 -2.65 -4.14
N GLY A 69 2.83 -2.75 -2.81
CA GLY A 69 3.00 -1.59 -1.94
C GLY A 69 4.44 -1.08 -1.87
N SER A 70 4.60 0.21 -1.57
CA SER A 70 5.91 0.87 -1.43
C SER A 70 6.74 0.24 -0.31
N GLY A 71 7.69 -0.61 -0.69
CA GLY A 71 8.49 -1.45 0.20
C GLY A 71 9.62 -2.15 -0.57
N PRO A 72 10.25 -3.21 -0.03
CA PRO A 72 11.39 -3.86 -0.67
C PRO A 72 11.18 -4.28 -2.14
N PRO A 73 9.98 -4.77 -2.55
CA PRO A 73 9.73 -5.12 -3.95
C PRO A 73 9.58 -3.92 -4.92
N GLY A 74 9.59 -2.67 -4.42
CA GLY A 74 9.51 -1.44 -5.22
C GLY A 74 10.82 -0.61 -5.23
N THR A 75 11.96 -1.21 -4.87
CA THR A 75 13.21 -0.47 -4.58
C THR A 75 14.04 -0.09 -5.82
N ASN A 76 13.90 -0.81 -6.92
CA ASN A 76 14.63 -0.53 -8.16
C ASN A 76 13.93 -1.09 -9.39
N TYR A 77 14.34 -0.62 -10.55
CA TYR A 77 13.86 -1.05 -11.86
C TYR A 77 13.78 -2.57 -12.00
N THR A 78 14.79 -3.33 -11.56
CA THR A 78 14.85 -4.78 -11.78
C THR A 78 13.70 -5.51 -11.07
N VAL A 79 13.41 -5.16 -9.81
CA VAL A 79 12.30 -5.78 -9.07
C VAL A 79 10.93 -5.27 -9.54
N MET A 80 10.82 -3.99 -9.91
CA MET A 80 9.57 -3.43 -10.43
C MET A 80 9.21 -4.03 -11.80
N LYS A 81 10.17 -4.12 -12.71
CA LYS A 81 10.03 -4.80 -14.00
C LYS A 81 9.58 -6.24 -13.84
N ARG A 82 10.24 -6.97 -12.94
CA ARG A 82 9.85 -8.36 -12.66
C ARG A 82 8.41 -8.45 -12.16
N ALA A 83 7.93 -7.51 -11.35
CA ALA A 83 6.53 -7.50 -10.93
C ALA A 83 5.58 -7.33 -12.14
N PHE A 84 5.88 -6.43 -13.08
CA PHE A 84 5.07 -6.31 -14.29
C PHE A 84 5.11 -7.55 -15.18
N GLU A 85 6.29 -8.16 -15.36
CA GLU A 85 6.44 -9.41 -16.12
C GLU A 85 5.66 -10.59 -15.50
N GLU A 86 5.54 -10.63 -14.17
CA GLU A 86 4.78 -11.64 -13.43
C GLU A 86 3.26 -11.32 -13.37
N GLY A 87 2.82 -10.22 -13.98
CA GLY A 87 1.40 -9.89 -14.16
C GLY A 87 0.76 -9.07 -13.04
N TRP A 88 1.54 -8.41 -12.17
CA TRP A 88 1.00 -7.49 -11.17
C TRP A 88 0.20 -6.35 -11.83
N GLY A 89 -0.92 -5.98 -11.21
CA GLY A 89 -1.83 -4.95 -11.71
C GLY A 89 -1.25 -3.55 -11.61
N GLY A 90 -0.41 -3.30 -10.60
CA GLY A 90 0.35 -2.07 -10.45
C GLY A 90 1.53 -2.22 -9.48
N VAL A 91 2.43 -1.24 -9.49
CA VAL A 91 3.57 -1.19 -8.58
C VAL A 91 3.67 0.21 -7.99
N ILE A 92 3.84 0.29 -6.67
CA ILE A 92 4.24 1.53 -6.00
C ILE A 92 5.75 1.52 -5.78
N ALA A 93 6.44 2.45 -6.41
CA ALA A 93 7.86 2.67 -6.19
C ALA A 93 8.15 3.00 -4.72
N LYS A 94 9.32 2.59 -4.23
CA LYS A 94 9.79 2.91 -2.87
C LYS A 94 9.77 4.43 -2.69
N THR A 95 9.31 4.89 -1.53
CA THR A 95 9.22 6.32 -1.22
C THR A 95 10.53 7.04 -1.53
N VAL A 96 10.46 8.11 -2.33
CA VAL A 96 11.61 8.95 -2.68
C VAL A 96 11.49 10.36 -2.08
N SER A 97 12.64 11.01 -1.93
CA SER A 97 12.82 12.42 -1.58
C SER A 97 13.89 13.02 -2.50
N LEU A 98 13.91 14.35 -2.65
CA LEU A 98 14.88 15.11 -3.43
C LEU A 98 16.31 14.87 -2.94
N ASP A 99 16.50 14.90 -1.61
CA ASP A 99 17.80 14.66 -0.99
C ASP A 99 17.83 13.30 -0.29
N SER A 100 18.27 12.27 -1.03
CA SER A 100 18.44 10.92 -0.51
C SER A 100 19.68 10.78 0.40
N SER A 101 20.61 11.73 0.41
CA SER A 101 21.85 11.65 1.20
C SER A 101 21.60 11.74 2.71
N LYS A 102 20.46 12.32 3.10
CA LYS A 102 19.96 12.37 4.47
C LYS A 102 19.49 11.00 4.99
N VAL A 103 19.35 10.00 4.13
CA VAL A 103 18.77 8.69 4.44
C VAL A 103 19.88 7.67 4.62
N VAL A 104 20.06 7.19 5.85
CA VAL A 104 21.05 6.16 6.17
C VAL A 104 20.34 4.92 6.71
N ASN A 105 20.15 3.93 5.85
CA ASN A 105 19.61 2.64 6.26
C ASN A 105 20.66 1.81 7.02
N VAL A 106 20.22 1.14 8.09
CA VAL A 106 21.06 0.28 8.92
C VAL A 106 20.83 -1.21 8.63
N THR A 107 21.70 -2.06 9.16
CA THR A 107 21.61 -3.52 9.06
C THR A 107 22.03 -4.17 10.39
N PRO A 108 21.33 -5.20 10.90
CA PRO A 108 20.14 -5.84 10.36
C PRO A 108 18.87 -4.98 10.52
N ARG A 109 17.99 -5.02 9.52
CA ARG A 109 16.77 -4.19 9.47
C ARG A 109 15.45 -4.93 9.44
N TYR A 110 15.46 -6.26 9.46
CA TYR A 110 14.26 -7.08 9.44
C TYR A 110 14.25 -8.11 10.58
N ALA A 111 13.10 -8.27 11.22
CA ALA A 111 12.83 -9.37 12.13
C ALA A 111 11.52 -10.07 11.78
N ARG A 112 11.35 -11.31 12.23
CA ARG A 112 10.20 -12.16 11.90
C ARG A 112 9.36 -12.40 13.15
N LEU A 113 8.06 -12.19 13.04
CA LEU A 113 7.09 -12.64 14.04
C LEU A 113 6.76 -14.09 13.76
N LYS A 114 6.95 -14.94 14.76
CA LYS A 114 6.62 -16.36 14.68
C LYS A 114 5.39 -16.64 15.52
N ALA A 115 4.46 -17.43 15.00
CA ALA A 115 3.36 -17.96 15.79
C ALA A 115 3.92 -18.87 16.90
N SER A 116 3.25 -18.90 18.05
CA SER A 116 3.48 -19.92 19.07
C SER A 116 3.05 -21.28 18.51
N GLY A 117 4.04 -22.10 18.13
CA GLY A 117 3.83 -23.46 17.66
C GLY A 117 3.84 -24.48 18.80
N ALA A 118 3.21 -25.64 18.59
CA ALA A 118 3.37 -26.78 19.48
C ALA A 118 4.84 -27.24 19.51
N PRO A 119 5.35 -27.76 20.65
CA PRO A 119 6.71 -28.29 20.73
C PRO A 119 6.99 -29.29 19.60
N GLY A 120 8.10 -29.11 18.89
CA GLY A 120 8.49 -29.96 17.76
C GLY A 120 7.98 -29.53 16.38
N THR A 121 7.19 -28.46 16.27
CA THR A 121 6.79 -27.88 14.97
C THR A 121 7.66 -26.69 14.58
N LYS A 122 7.91 -26.51 13.27
CA LYS A 122 8.58 -25.30 12.78
C LYS A 122 7.63 -24.11 12.96
N PRO A 123 8.02 -23.03 13.66
CA PRO A 123 7.16 -21.89 13.85
C PRO A 123 6.86 -21.20 12.52
N GLU A 124 5.58 -20.96 12.25
CA GLU A 124 5.14 -20.21 11.08
C GLU A 124 5.45 -18.72 11.24
N VAL A 125 5.94 -18.08 10.17
CA VAL A 125 6.17 -16.63 10.15
C VAL A 125 4.85 -15.93 9.83
N ILE A 126 4.29 -15.25 10.83
CA ILE A 126 2.97 -14.58 10.72
C ILE A 126 3.08 -13.06 10.56
N GLY A 127 4.31 -12.52 10.62
CA GLY A 127 4.55 -11.10 10.47
C GLY A 127 6.03 -10.78 10.29
N TRP A 128 6.29 -9.56 9.85
CA TRP A 128 7.64 -9.03 9.68
C TRP A 128 7.72 -7.65 10.31
N GLN A 129 8.79 -7.41 11.07
CA GLN A 129 9.20 -6.08 11.48
C GLN A 129 10.22 -5.52 10.49
N ASN A 130 10.15 -4.23 10.16
CA ASN A 130 11.24 -3.55 9.48
C ASN A 130 11.61 -2.22 10.13
N ILE A 131 12.89 -1.89 10.17
CA ILE A 131 13.39 -0.56 10.59
C ILE A 131 13.97 0.19 9.38
N GLU A 132 13.41 -0.05 8.19
CA GLU A 132 13.87 0.53 6.94
C GLU A 132 13.28 1.93 6.72
N LEU A 133 14.10 2.86 6.27
CA LEU A 133 13.70 4.22 5.94
C LEU A 133 13.07 4.28 4.53
N ILE A 134 12.93 5.49 3.99
CA ILE A 134 12.65 5.71 2.56
C ILE A 134 13.85 5.27 1.70
N SER A 135 13.77 5.45 0.38
CA SER A 135 14.88 5.12 -0.53
C SER A 135 16.13 5.93 -0.17
N ASP A 136 17.28 5.25 -0.05
CA ASP A 136 18.61 5.86 0.03
C ASP A 136 19.26 6.03 -1.35
N ARG A 137 18.55 5.63 -2.41
CA ARG A 137 19.03 5.74 -3.79
C ARG A 137 18.89 7.16 -4.31
N PRO A 138 19.84 7.64 -5.14
CA PRO A 138 19.78 8.98 -5.71
C PRO A 138 18.46 9.23 -6.44
N PHE A 139 17.88 10.41 -6.23
CA PHE A 139 16.59 10.80 -6.82
C PHE A 139 16.60 10.67 -8.35
N GLU A 140 17.65 11.16 -9.02
CA GLU A 140 17.82 11.03 -10.48
C GLU A 140 17.77 9.58 -10.98
N THR A 141 18.35 8.66 -10.20
CA THR A 141 18.35 7.24 -10.57
C THR A 141 16.94 6.68 -10.51
N MET A 142 16.17 7.04 -9.47
CA MET A 142 14.78 6.63 -9.35
C MET A 142 13.91 7.21 -10.48
N LEU A 143 14.09 8.49 -10.84
CA LEU A 143 13.38 9.12 -11.96
C LEU A 143 13.67 8.41 -13.29
N ALA A 144 14.95 8.17 -13.60
CA ALA A 144 15.36 7.49 -14.82
C ALA A 144 14.77 6.07 -14.90
N GLU A 145 14.76 5.35 -13.80
CA GLU A 145 14.20 4.00 -13.72
C GLU A 145 12.67 3.98 -13.85
N MET A 146 11.96 4.94 -13.24
CA MET A 146 10.50 5.07 -13.39
C MET A 146 10.13 5.38 -14.84
N LYS A 147 10.85 6.32 -15.47
CA LYS A 147 10.69 6.66 -16.88
C LYS A 147 10.93 5.46 -17.79
N GLN A 148 12.06 4.78 -17.63
CA GLN A 148 12.38 3.58 -18.40
C GLN A 148 11.28 2.51 -18.25
N LEU A 149 10.79 2.29 -17.02
CA LEU A 149 9.76 1.29 -16.77
C LEU A 149 8.43 1.64 -17.45
N LYS A 150 8.05 2.93 -17.49
CA LYS A 150 6.84 3.40 -18.19
C LYS A 150 6.97 3.35 -19.71
N GLU A 151 8.16 3.58 -20.26
CA GLU A 151 8.44 3.41 -21.69
C GLU A 151 8.31 1.93 -22.12
N GLU A 152 8.76 1.01 -21.28
CA GLU A 152 8.67 -0.44 -21.53
C GLU A 152 7.27 -1.03 -21.27
N PHE A 153 6.53 -0.47 -20.30
CA PHE A 153 5.23 -0.97 -19.85
C PHE A 153 4.18 0.16 -19.78
N PRO A 154 3.80 0.77 -20.93
CA PRO A 154 2.89 1.91 -20.95
C PRO A 154 1.48 1.58 -20.43
N ASP A 155 1.05 0.32 -20.54
CA ASP A 155 -0.23 -0.20 -20.10
C ASP A 155 -0.28 -0.53 -18.60
N ARG A 156 0.87 -0.52 -17.91
CA ARG A 156 0.97 -0.87 -16.48
C ARG A 156 0.98 0.36 -15.61
N ILE A 157 0.28 0.25 -14.47
CA ILE A 157 0.15 1.35 -13.52
C ILE A 157 1.38 1.39 -12.61
N LEU A 158 2.16 2.47 -12.73
CA LEU A 158 3.27 2.81 -11.85
C LEU A 158 2.88 4.00 -10.98
N ILE A 159 2.99 3.82 -9.67
CA ILE A 159 2.68 4.85 -8.69
C ILE A 159 3.97 5.27 -7.99
N ALA A 160 4.26 6.56 -7.95
CA ALA A 160 5.41 7.05 -7.20
C ALA A 160 5.01 7.32 -5.75
N SER A 161 5.65 6.66 -4.80
CA SER A 161 5.57 7.09 -3.41
C SER A 161 6.56 8.23 -3.18
N ILE A 162 6.10 9.34 -2.59
CA ILE A 162 6.93 10.52 -2.32
C ILE A 162 6.77 11.00 -0.88
N MET A 163 7.82 11.61 -0.33
CA MET A 163 7.82 12.21 1.00
C MET A 163 8.85 13.33 1.06
N GLU A 164 8.43 14.50 1.55
CA GLU A 164 9.30 15.65 1.74
C GLU A 164 9.13 16.32 3.11
N GLU A 165 10.10 17.18 3.46
CA GLU A 165 10.04 18.06 4.62
C GLU A 165 8.86 19.05 4.47
N TYR A 166 8.44 19.71 5.56
CA TYR A 166 7.40 20.75 5.49
C TYR A 166 7.98 22.01 4.82
N ASN A 167 8.07 21.96 3.50
CA ASN A 167 8.59 23.00 2.64
C ASN A 167 7.84 22.94 1.30
N ARG A 168 7.11 24.02 0.99
CA ARG A 168 6.26 24.08 -0.20
C ARG A 168 7.04 23.90 -1.50
N ASP A 169 8.16 24.60 -1.65
CA ASP A 169 8.95 24.57 -2.88
C ASP A 169 9.50 23.17 -3.15
N ALA A 170 9.94 22.46 -2.11
CA ALA A 170 10.40 21.07 -2.22
C ALA A 170 9.27 20.11 -2.64
N TRP A 171 8.06 20.29 -2.10
CA TRP A 171 6.88 19.51 -2.52
C TRP A 171 6.50 19.80 -3.97
N GLU A 172 6.49 21.07 -4.39
CA GLU A 172 6.16 21.42 -5.77
C GLU A 172 7.23 20.90 -6.76
N GLU A 173 8.52 20.95 -6.40
CA GLU A 173 9.61 20.41 -7.21
C GLU A 173 9.51 18.88 -7.36
N ILE A 174 9.36 18.14 -6.26
CA ILE A 174 9.32 16.68 -6.33
C ILE A 174 8.12 16.18 -7.16
N ILE A 175 6.96 16.84 -7.05
CA ILE A 175 5.79 16.52 -7.87
C ILE A 175 6.09 16.71 -9.34
N GLU A 176 6.58 17.90 -9.72
CA GLU A 176 6.89 18.23 -11.12
C GLU A 176 7.82 17.21 -11.75
N ARG A 177 8.94 16.93 -11.06
CA ARG A 177 10.00 16.07 -11.60
C ARG A 177 9.61 14.59 -11.64
N VAL A 178 8.80 14.12 -10.69
CA VAL A 178 8.30 12.75 -10.68
C VAL A 178 7.18 12.57 -11.70
N GLU A 179 6.32 13.57 -11.88
CA GLU A 179 5.26 13.55 -12.90
C GLU A 179 5.87 13.56 -14.32
N GLU A 180 6.94 14.33 -14.54
CA GLU A 180 7.74 14.31 -15.78
C GLU A 180 8.36 12.94 -16.08
N ALA A 181 8.59 12.09 -15.07
CA ALA A 181 9.04 10.71 -15.28
C ALA A 181 7.91 9.80 -15.82
N GLY A 182 6.67 10.28 -15.92
CA GLY A 182 5.56 9.60 -16.58
C GLY A 182 4.79 8.62 -15.70
N VAL A 183 4.87 8.76 -14.37
CA VAL A 183 4.09 7.91 -13.44
C VAL A 183 2.60 8.20 -13.56
N ASP A 184 1.76 7.22 -13.21
CA ASP A 184 0.31 7.30 -13.41
C ASP A 184 -0.42 7.89 -12.21
N ALA A 185 0.19 7.85 -11.01
CA ALA A 185 -0.35 8.47 -9.80
C ALA A 185 0.73 8.68 -8.73
N PHE A 186 0.37 9.47 -7.72
CA PHE A 186 1.17 9.68 -6.52
C PHE A 186 0.63 8.89 -5.31
N GLU A 187 1.53 8.33 -4.50
CA GLU A 187 1.27 7.89 -3.12
C GLU A 187 2.03 8.83 -2.15
N ILE A 188 1.31 9.74 -1.49
CA ILE A 188 1.93 10.66 -0.53
C ILE A 188 2.12 9.96 0.81
N ASN A 189 3.37 9.74 1.21
CA ASN A 189 3.68 8.99 2.41
C ASN A 189 3.65 9.87 3.67
N PHE A 190 2.45 10.11 4.20
CA PHE A 190 2.23 10.75 5.51
C PHE A 190 2.39 9.79 6.70
N SER A 191 2.98 8.62 6.50
CA SER A 191 2.85 7.52 7.45
C SER A 191 4.15 6.85 7.83
N CYS A 192 5.27 7.25 7.22
CA CYS A 192 6.58 6.73 7.58
C CYS A 192 6.84 7.05 9.07
N PRO A 193 6.88 6.03 9.95
CA PRO A 193 7.11 6.27 11.36
C PRO A 193 8.60 6.58 11.64
N HIS A 194 9.45 6.31 10.64
CA HIS A 194 10.84 6.71 10.58
C HIS A 194 11.04 8.14 10.05
N GLY A 195 9.97 8.82 9.65
CA GLY A 195 10.05 10.19 9.15
C GLY A 195 10.53 11.09 10.28
N MET A 196 11.83 11.38 10.28
CA MET A 196 12.57 12.27 11.19
C MET A 196 11.62 13.20 11.96
N PRO A 197 11.11 12.79 13.15
CA PRO A 197 10.07 13.54 13.85
C PRO A 197 10.51 14.98 14.15
N GLU A 198 11.81 15.16 14.37
CA GLU A 198 12.49 16.44 14.54
C GLU A 198 12.39 17.37 13.31
N ARG A 199 12.03 16.84 12.13
CA ARG A 199 11.84 17.57 10.87
C ARG A 199 10.39 17.63 10.40
N LYS A 200 9.43 17.22 11.24
CA LYS A 200 7.98 17.23 10.93
C LYS A 200 7.61 16.49 9.65
N MET A 201 8.22 15.32 9.41
CA MET A 201 7.95 14.48 8.23
C MET A 201 7.14 13.23 8.55
N GLY A 202 6.58 12.59 7.51
CA GLY A 202 5.96 11.28 7.62
C GLY A 202 4.82 11.25 8.63
N MET A 203 4.87 10.31 9.58
CA MET A 203 3.82 10.11 10.58
C MET A 203 3.51 11.36 11.42
N ALA A 204 4.51 12.19 11.71
CA ALA A 204 4.31 13.43 12.46
C ALA A 204 3.39 14.40 11.72
N MET A 205 3.53 14.48 10.38
CA MET A 205 2.66 15.25 9.51
C MET A 205 1.29 14.58 9.35
N GLY A 206 1.25 13.25 9.22
CA GLY A 206 0.01 12.49 9.04
C GLY A 206 -0.94 12.47 10.24
N GLN A 207 -0.46 12.85 11.42
CA GLN A 207 -1.28 12.95 12.63
C GLN A 207 -1.84 14.35 12.89
N ASP A 208 -1.27 15.38 12.25
CA ASP A 208 -1.71 16.77 12.38
C ASP A 208 -2.57 17.16 11.18
N CYS A 209 -3.88 17.28 11.40
CA CYS A 209 -4.81 17.64 10.33
C CYS A 209 -4.56 19.03 9.74
N SER A 210 -4.04 19.98 10.52
CA SER A 210 -3.79 21.34 10.01
C SER A 210 -2.64 21.35 9.01
N VAL A 211 -1.54 20.68 9.36
CA VAL A 211 -0.37 20.53 8.48
C VAL A 211 -0.74 19.69 7.26
N LEU A 212 -1.51 18.62 7.45
CA LEU A 212 -1.96 17.77 6.36
C LEU A 212 -2.83 18.52 5.36
N GLU A 213 -3.76 19.37 5.83
CA GLU A 213 -4.62 20.18 4.97
C GLU A 213 -3.80 21.11 4.05
N GLU A 214 -2.78 21.74 4.61
CA GLU A 214 -1.91 22.66 3.91
C GLU A 214 -1.01 21.94 2.88
N VAL A 215 -0.35 20.85 3.29
CA VAL A 215 0.53 20.09 2.41
C VAL A 215 -0.25 19.42 1.28
N CYS A 216 -1.41 18.83 1.57
CA CYS A 216 -2.29 18.32 0.52
C CYS A 216 -2.73 19.45 -0.43
N GLY A 217 -3.00 20.65 0.10
CA GLY A 217 -3.31 21.82 -0.72
C GLY A 217 -2.19 22.18 -1.70
N TRP A 218 -0.93 22.18 -1.26
CA TRP A 218 0.22 22.41 -2.14
C TRP A 218 0.35 21.32 -3.20
N ILE A 219 0.19 20.05 -2.80
CA ILE A 219 0.35 18.91 -3.69
C ILE A 219 -0.72 18.94 -4.80
N ASN A 220 -1.99 19.06 -4.43
CA ASN A 220 -3.10 19.04 -5.38
C ASN A 220 -3.18 20.30 -6.25
N ALA A 221 -2.54 21.41 -5.84
CA ALA A 221 -2.40 22.59 -6.69
C ALA A 221 -1.39 22.38 -7.83
N LYS A 222 -0.44 21.45 -7.68
CA LYS A 222 0.64 21.19 -8.64
C LYS A 222 0.42 19.92 -9.46
N ALA A 223 -0.02 18.83 -8.83
CA ALA A 223 -0.19 17.54 -9.48
C ALA A 223 -1.32 17.57 -10.52
N THR A 224 -1.10 16.96 -11.69
CA THR A 224 -2.15 16.80 -12.71
C THR A 224 -2.65 15.36 -12.84
N ILE A 225 -1.97 14.42 -12.19
CA ILE A 225 -2.35 13.01 -12.03
C ILE A 225 -2.92 12.73 -10.62
N PRO A 226 -3.69 11.63 -10.44
CA PRO A 226 -4.32 11.32 -9.15
C PRO A 226 -3.35 11.21 -7.98
N VAL A 227 -3.77 11.70 -6.81
CA VAL A 227 -2.98 11.74 -5.57
C VAL A 227 -3.66 10.91 -4.49
N TRP A 228 -2.96 9.89 -3.98
CA TRP A 228 -3.43 9.05 -2.89
C TRP A 228 -2.63 9.29 -1.62
N ALA A 229 -3.31 9.59 -0.52
CA ALA A 229 -2.67 9.88 0.75
C ALA A 229 -2.52 8.60 1.59
N LYS A 230 -1.29 8.20 1.91
CA LYS A 230 -0.99 6.96 2.67
C LYS A 230 -0.97 7.20 4.17
N MET A 231 -1.88 6.55 4.88
CA MET A 231 -2.18 6.86 6.29
C MET A 231 -1.52 5.90 7.28
N THR A 232 -1.11 6.46 8.42
CA THR A 232 -0.55 5.71 9.54
C THR A 232 -1.66 5.08 10.37
N PRO A 233 -1.58 3.78 10.72
CA PRO A 233 -2.52 3.17 11.66
C PRO A 233 -2.25 3.58 13.11
N ASN A 234 -1.14 4.27 13.38
CA ASN A 234 -0.65 4.57 14.71
C ASN A 234 -1.22 5.87 15.24
N ILE A 235 -2.54 5.98 15.23
CA ILE A 235 -3.29 7.17 15.63
C ILE A 235 -4.62 6.73 16.26
N THR A 236 -5.14 7.52 17.20
CA THR A 236 -6.41 7.25 17.88
C THR A 236 -7.58 7.12 16.91
N ASP A 237 -7.69 8.05 15.96
CA ASP A 237 -8.75 8.05 14.95
C ASP A 237 -8.19 8.43 13.58
N ILE A 238 -7.94 7.40 12.77
CA ILE A 238 -7.38 7.53 11.42
C ILE A 238 -8.36 8.19 10.44
N THR A 239 -9.63 8.33 10.82
CA THR A 239 -10.68 8.85 9.94
C THR A 239 -10.62 10.37 9.83
N GLN A 240 -10.05 11.06 10.83
CA GLN A 240 -9.83 12.51 10.80
C GLN A 240 -8.80 12.92 9.73
N PRO A 241 -7.53 12.48 9.78
CA PRO A 241 -6.53 12.87 8.78
C PRO A 241 -6.91 12.42 7.36
N ALA A 242 -7.57 11.27 7.22
CA ALA A 242 -8.07 10.83 5.92
C ALA A 242 -9.17 11.73 5.36
N ARG A 243 -10.14 12.17 6.18
CA ARG A 243 -11.15 13.14 5.74
C ARG A 243 -10.52 14.47 5.35
N THR A 244 -9.52 14.90 6.10
CA THR A 244 -8.74 16.10 5.77
C THR A 244 -8.07 15.95 4.40
N ALA A 245 -7.33 14.87 4.16
CA ALA A 245 -6.66 14.62 2.88
C ALA A 245 -7.62 14.72 1.68
N LEU A 246 -8.78 14.07 1.79
CA LEU A 246 -9.80 14.06 0.75
C LEU A 246 -10.43 15.44 0.53
N ARG A 247 -10.70 16.18 1.61
CA ARG A 247 -11.24 17.56 1.52
C ARG A 247 -10.23 18.52 0.91
N SER A 248 -8.94 18.27 1.09
CA SER A 248 -7.83 19.06 0.56
C SER A 248 -7.46 18.68 -0.88
N GLY A 249 -8.18 17.75 -1.51
CA GLY A 249 -8.09 17.45 -2.94
C GLY A 249 -7.55 16.07 -3.28
N CYS A 250 -6.98 15.31 -2.34
CA CYS A 250 -6.50 13.96 -2.65
C CYS A 250 -7.68 13.08 -3.05
N GLU A 251 -7.55 12.34 -4.15
CA GLU A 251 -8.67 11.57 -4.68
C GLU A 251 -8.73 10.15 -4.12
N GLY A 252 -7.73 9.74 -3.34
CA GLY A 252 -7.68 8.44 -2.69
C GLY A 252 -6.95 8.43 -1.35
N VAL A 253 -7.17 7.36 -0.59
CA VAL A 253 -6.46 7.07 0.66
C VAL A 253 -5.90 5.66 0.58
N ALA A 254 -4.59 5.52 0.79
CA ALA A 254 -3.93 4.22 0.94
C ALA A 254 -3.85 3.85 2.43
N ALA A 255 -4.67 2.88 2.83
CA ALA A 255 -4.79 2.41 4.19
C ALA A 255 -4.36 0.94 4.28
N ILE A 256 -3.35 0.55 5.08
CA ILE A 256 -2.56 1.32 6.06
C ILE A 256 -1.07 1.14 5.81
N ASN A 257 -0.27 2.04 6.38
CA ASN A 257 1.14 1.74 6.65
C ASN A 257 1.26 0.77 7.84
N THR A 258 2.49 0.51 8.27
CA THR A 258 2.81 -0.47 9.31
C THR A 258 2.45 -0.04 10.72
N ILE A 259 2.27 -1.00 11.62
CA ILE A 259 1.93 -0.78 13.02
C ILE A 259 3.22 -0.70 13.87
N MET A 260 3.30 0.24 14.81
CA MET A 260 4.42 0.34 15.74
C MET A 260 4.46 -0.89 16.66
N SER A 261 5.61 -1.54 16.77
CA SER A 261 5.75 -2.79 17.51
C SER A 261 7.21 -3.09 17.82
N VAL A 262 7.47 -3.81 18.91
CA VAL A 262 8.74 -4.50 19.15
C VAL A 262 8.52 -5.98 18.87
N MET A 263 9.33 -6.59 18.00
CA MET A 263 9.17 -8.00 17.65
C MET A 263 9.48 -8.94 18.81
N GLY A 264 10.51 -8.62 19.59
CA GLY A 264 10.91 -9.41 20.73
C GLY A 264 12.21 -8.90 21.35
N ILE A 265 12.52 -9.45 22.52
CA ILE A 265 13.80 -9.29 23.21
C ILE A 265 14.37 -10.68 23.38
N ASN A 266 15.60 -10.87 22.93
CA ASN A 266 16.35 -12.09 23.19
C ASN A 266 16.72 -12.12 24.67
N LEU A 267 16.19 -13.09 25.43
CA LEU A 267 16.32 -13.13 26.89
C LEU A 267 17.73 -13.49 27.39
N ASP A 268 18.56 -14.11 26.55
CA ASP A 268 19.94 -14.45 26.92
C ASP A 268 20.86 -13.25 26.78
N THR A 269 20.68 -12.46 25.72
CA THR A 269 21.52 -11.29 25.41
C THR A 269 20.92 -9.98 25.90
N LEU A 270 19.64 -9.99 26.30
CA LEU A 270 18.83 -8.83 26.62
C LEU A 270 18.76 -7.78 25.50
N ARG A 271 18.99 -8.21 24.26
CA ARG A 271 18.97 -7.34 23.07
C ARG A 271 17.63 -7.45 22.35
N PRO A 272 17.14 -6.35 21.77
CA PRO A 272 15.93 -6.38 20.96
C PRO A 272 16.15 -7.07 19.61
N GLU A 273 15.07 -7.45 18.93
CA GLU A 273 15.11 -7.99 17.56
C GLU A 273 14.31 -7.09 16.59
N PRO A 274 14.89 -6.57 15.49
CA PRO A 274 16.31 -6.66 15.11
C PRO A 274 17.20 -5.80 16.03
N CYS A 275 18.48 -6.16 16.16
CA CYS A 275 19.45 -5.44 16.98
C CYS A 275 20.49 -4.72 16.10
N VAL A 276 20.57 -3.40 16.21
CA VAL A 276 21.65 -2.58 15.63
C VAL A 276 22.43 -1.95 16.79
N GLU A 277 23.64 -2.44 17.04
CA GLU A 277 24.51 -1.96 18.14
C GLU A 277 23.85 -1.92 19.54
N GLY A 278 22.88 -2.80 19.80
CA GLY A 278 22.12 -2.86 21.05
C GLY A 278 20.82 -2.06 21.03
N TYR A 279 20.57 -1.30 19.97
CA TYR A 279 19.36 -0.51 19.77
C TYR A 279 18.38 -1.20 18.82
N VAL A 280 17.10 -0.94 19.02
CA VAL A 280 16.04 -1.17 18.03
C VAL A 280 15.14 0.05 18.02
N LEU A 281 14.54 0.30 16.87
CA LEU A 281 13.44 1.24 16.79
C LEU A 281 12.13 0.49 17.05
N VAL A 282 11.25 1.03 17.91
CA VAL A 282 9.97 0.42 18.31
C VAL A 282 8.96 0.49 17.17
N LEU A 283 9.24 -0.10 16.01
CA LEU A 283 8.47 0.17 14.80
C LEU A 283 8.30 -1.06 13.92
N CYS A 284 7.08 -1.19 13.39
CA CYS A 284 6.79 -1.66 12.02
C CYS A 284 6.47 -3.16 11.84
N CYS A 285 5.52 -3.77 12.57
CA CYS A 285 5.02 -5.10 12.23
C CYS A 285 3.94 -5.03 11.14
N THR A 286 4.06 -5.85 10.10
CA THR A 286 2.93 -6.18 9.22
C THR A 286 2.16 -7.35 9.84
N ALA A 287 1.09 -7.05 10.58
CA ALA A 287 0.14 -8.05 11.08
C ALA A 287 -1.21 -7.88 10.36
N MET A 288 -1.60 -8.86 9.55
CA MET A 288 -2.79 -8.81 8.67
C MET A 288 -4.13 -8.57 9.40
N ALA A 289 -4.22 -8.86 10.69
CA ALA A 289 -5.46 -8.71 11.45
C ALA A 289 -5.84 -7.22 11.66
N MET A 290 -4.86 -6.37 11.95
CA MET A 290 -5.11 -4.95 12.22
C MET A 290 -5.33 -4.14 10.93
N SER A 291 -4.68 -4.51 9.82
CA SER A 291 -4.96 -3.88 8.52
C SER A 291 -6.43 -4.05 8.13
N ARG A 292 -7.00 -5.24 8.33
CA ARG A 292 -8.43 -5.51 8.09
C ARG A 292 -9.33 -4.63 8.95
N GLN A 293 -9.01 -4.44 10.24
CA GLN A 293 -9.80 -3.59 11.13
C GLN A 293 -9.72 -2.11 10.71
N CYS A 294 -8.54 -1.60 10.35
CA CYS A 294 -8.39 -0.23 9.86
C CYS A 294 -9.19 0.00 8.57
N VAL A 295 -9.09 -0.91 7.59
CA VAL A 295 -9.89 -0.86 6.36
C VAL A 295 -11.39 -0.92 6.66
N GLN A 296 -11.83 -1.77 7.59
CA GLN A 296 -13.23 -1.83 7.98
C GLN A 296 -13.72 -0.56 8.67
N ASN A 297 -12.90 0.03 9.54
CA ASN A 297 -13.19 1.31 10.19
C ASN A 297 -13.28 2.45 9.15
N TYR A 298 -12.43 2.42 8.12
CA TYR A 298 -12.53 3.31 6.97
C TYR A 298 -13.86 3.15 6.23
N LYS A 299 -14.18 1.92 5.82
CA LYS A 299 -15.44 1.61 5.12
C LYS A 299 -16.64 2.10 5.93
N ARG A 300 -16.72 1.76 7.23
CA ARG A 300 -17.82 2.19 8.12
C ARG A 300 -17.92 3.70 8.27
N SER A 301 -16.79 4.38 8.48
CA SER A 301 -16.76 5.84 8.64
C SER A 301 -17.13 6.57 7.36
N TRP A 302 -16.75 6.04 6.21
CA TRP A 302 -17.16 6.52 4.89
C TRP A 302 -18.64 6.30 4.62
N THR A 303 -19.19 5.12 4.92
CA THR A 303 -20.64 4.86 4.79
C THR A 303 -21.44 5.82 5.66
N ASN A 304 -20.97 6.07 6.89
CA ASN A 304 -21.59 7.04 7.79
C ASN A 304 -21.47 8.48 7.28
N MET A 305 -20.33 8.86 6.67
CA MET A 305 -20.12 10.19 6.08
C MET A 305 -20.99 10.44 4.84
N VAL A 306 -21.10 9.46 3.94
CA VAL A 306 -22.01 9.55 2.78
C VAL A 306 -23.47 9.64 3.25
N SER A 307 -23.84 8.88 4.27
CA SER A 307 -25.17 8.96 4.90
C SER A 307 -25.42 10.30 5.60
N TYR A 308 -24.38 10.93 6.15
CA TYR A 308 -24.45 12.24 6.80
C TYR A 308 -24.53 13.39 5.78
N LEU A 309 -23.77 13.31 4.68
CA LEU A 309 -23.82 14.27 3.56
C LEU A 309 -25.17 14.21 2.83
N LEU A 310 -25.73 13.01 2.62
CA LEU A 310 -27.08 12.83 2.07
C LEU A 310 -28.18 13.41 2.97
N LYS A 311 -27.96 13.47 4.30
CA LYS A 311 -28.88 14.13 5.26
C LYS A 311 -28.73 15.65 5.30
N ILE A 312 -27.53 16.18 5.05
CA ILE A 312 -27.25 17.63 5.06
C ILE A 312 -27.73 18.32 3.79
N PHE A 313 -27.62 17.67 2.62
CA PHE A 313 -27.95 18.29 1.32
C PHE A 313 -29.37 18.03 0.79
N GLY A 314 -30.30 17.58 1.67
CA GLY A 314 -31.75 17.61 1.48
C GLY A 314 -32.29 17.50 0.04
N GLY A 315 -32.48 16.26 -0.46
CA GLY A 315 -33.24 15.97 -1.68
C GLY A 315 -33.97 14.62 -1.58
N PRO A 316 -35.21 14.49 -2.06
CA PRO A 316 -36.17 13.46 -1.64
C PRO A 316 -35.96 12.06 -2.25
N LEU A 317 -36.42 11.09 -1.46
CA LEU A 317 -36.53 9.65 -1.71
C LEU A 317 -37.11 9.25 -3.08
N TRP A 318 -36.32 8.49 -3.84
CA TRP A 318 -36.74 7.34 -4.65
C TRP A 318 -35.65 6.28 -4.39
N GLY A 319 -35.84 5.17 -3.69
CA GLY A 319 -36.92 4.21 -3.83
C GLY A 319 -36.35 2.91 -4.41
N ILE A 320 -35.45 2.22 -3.68
CA ILE A 320 -35.20 0.78 -3.88
C ILE A 320 -35.09 0.12 -2.51
N SER A 321 -36.23 -0.40 -2.07
CA SER A 321 -36.31 -1.47 -1.07
C SER A 321 -35.86 -2.76 -1.75
N LEU A 322 -34.72 -3.33 -1.35
CA LEU A 322 -34.40 -4.73 -1.64
C LEU A 322 -34.61 -5.55 -0.37
N ARG A 323 -35.78 -6.18 -0.31
CA ARG A 323 -36.06 -7.32 0.57
C ARG A 323 -35.08 -8.43 0.22
N MET A 324 -34.38 -8.96 1.22
CA MET A 324 -33.72 -10.25 1.13
C MET A 324 -34.79 -11.36 1.20
N PRO A 325 -34.85 -12.31 0.26
CA PRO A 325 -35.43 -13.61 0.54
C PRO A 325 -34.42 -14.45 1.33
N ILE A 326 -34.98 -15.23 2.26
CA ILE A 326 -34.31 -16.30 3.03
C ILE A 326 -33.83 -17.39 2.07
#